data_AF-A0AAW5N197-F1
#
_entry.id   AF-A0AAW5N197-F1
#
_cell.length_a   1.000
_cell.length_b   1.000
_cell.length_c   1.000
_cell.angle_alpha   90.00
_cell.angle_beta   90.00
_cell.angle_gamma   90.00
#
_symmetry.space_group_name_H-M   'P 1'
#
loop_
_entity.id
_entity.type
_entity.pdbx_description
1 polymer ?
#
loop_
_entity_poly.entity_id
_entity_poly.type
_entity_poly.pdbx_seq_one_letter_code
_entity_poly.pdbx_strand_id
1 'polypeptide(L)'
;DIVNMARTEALADEGLDAAIERPQAYDEAGAEKLYPQAITELAMYSHFDDEVQVPIIANINEYRATKIFKTDELRSAHLAIALYPL
;
A
#
# COMPACT_ATOMS: atom_id res chain seq x y z
N ASP A 1 11.04 -19.76 2.78
CA ASP A 1 10.23 -19.20 3.87
C ASP A 1 8.91 -18.66 3.35
N ILE A 2 7.89 -18.61 4.19
CA ILE A 2 6.55 -18.06 3.89
C ILE A 2 6.56 -16.57 4.28
N VAL A 3 5.90 -15.72 3.48
CA VAL A 3 5.76 -14.29 3.76
C VAL A 3 4.32 -13.96 4.13
N ASN A 4 4.11 -13.34 5.28
CA ASN A 4 2.82 -12.85 5.74
C ASN A 4 2.62 -11.38 5.36
N MET A 5 1.49 -11.07 4.74
CA MET A 5 1.18 -9.74 4.23
C MET A 5 -0.15 -9.25 4.77
N ALA A 6 -0.18 -8.01 5.28
CA ALA A 6 -1.40 -7.36 5.70
C ALA A 6 -2.01 -6.55 4.55
N ARG A 7 -3.29 -6.79 4.27
CA ARG A 7 -4.08 -6.02 3.30
C ARG A 7 -5.10 -5.16 4.04
N THR A 8 -5.22 -3.90 3.64
CA THR A 8 -6.23 -2.97 4.20
C THR A 8 -7.03 -2.29 3.09
N GLU A 9 -8.33 -2.13 3.34
CA GLU A 9 -9.26 -1.36 2.49
C GLU A 9 -9.74 -0.07 3.17
N ALA A 10 -9.19 0.25 4.35
CA ALA A 10 -9.63 1.37 5.19
C ALA A 10 -9.61 2.74 4.49
N LEU A 11 -8.76 2.93 3.48
CA LEU A 11 -8.69 4.20 2.75
C LEU A 11 -10.02 4.57 2.09
N ALA A 12 -10.74 3.59 1.54
CA ALA A 12 -12.00 3.83 0.84
C ALA A 12 -13.15 4.16 1.81
N ASP A 13 -13.15 3.54 2.99
CA ASP A 13 -14.28 3.58 3.94
C ASP A 13 -14.08 4.60 5.07
N GLU A 14 -12.83 4.78 5.52
CA GLU A 14 -12.48 5.52 6.74
C GLU A 14 -11.62 6.77 6.44
N GLY A 15 -11.11 6.91 5.21
CA GLY A 15 -10.25 8.02 4.80
C GLY A 15 -8.76 7.79 5.10
N LEU A 16 -7.92 8.73 4.66
CA LEU A 16 -6.46 8.58 4.67
C LEU A 16 -5.89 8.49 6.10
N ASP A 17 -6.30 9.38 7.01
CA ASP A 17 -5.77 9.43 8.38
C ASP A 17 -6.00 8.09 9.11
N ALA A 18 -7.24 7.59 9.10
CA ALA A 18 -7.59 6.31 9.71
C ALA A 18 -6.91 5.12 9.01
N ALA A 19 -6.71 5.21 7.69
CA ALA A 19 -6.02 4.18 6.93
C ALA A 19 -4.54 4.10 7.27
N ILE A 20 -3.90 5.20 7.69
CA ILE A 20 -2.49 5.29 8.08
C ILE A 20 -2.25 4.76 9.51
N GLU A 21 -3.18 4.94 10.44
CA GLU A 21 -3.03 4.44 11.83
C GLU A 21 -3.01 2.90 11.91
N ARG A 22 -3.75 2.22 11.03
CA ARG A 22 -3.86 0.75 11.00
C ARG A 22 -2.55 0.00 10.67
N PRO A 23 -1.76 0.42 9.66
CA PRO A 23 -0.47 -0.15 9.32
C PRO A 23 0.47 -0.40 10.50
N GLN A 24 0.58 0.52 11.46
CA GLN A 24 1.42 0.34 12.66
C GLN A 24 0.99 -0.90 13.47
N ALA A 25 -0.31 -1.07 13.68
CA ALA A 25 -0.85 -2.24 14.37
C ALA A 25 -0.62 -3.56 13.59
N TYR A 26 -0.55 -3.49 12.26
CA TYR A 26 -0.22 -4.67 11.43
C TYR A 26 1.26 -5.03 11.52
N ASP A 27 2.14 -4.04 11.57
CA ASP A 27 3.58 -4.22 11.78
C ASP A 27 3.84 -4.84 13.16
N GLU A 28 3.23 -4.31 14.23
CA GLU A 28 3.29 -4.89 15.58
C GLU A 28 2.76 -6.32 15.65
N ALA A 29 1.77 -6.66 14.81
CA ALA A 29 1.23 -8.01 14.69
C ALA A 29 2.12 -8.97 13.85
N GLY A 30 3.22 -8.47 13.28
CA GLY A 30 4.20 -9.24 12.52
C GLY A 30 3.93 -9.35 11.02
N ALA A 31 3.23 -8.39 10.42
CA ALA A 31 3.09 -8.32 8.97
C ALA A 31 4.44 -7.96 8.33
N GLU A 32 4.91 -8.76 7.36
CA GLU A 32 6.20 -8.54 6.70
C GLU A 32 6.09 -7.64 5.46
N LYS A 33 4.86 -7.36 5.01
CA LYS A 33 4.52 -6.53 3.86
C LYS A 33 3.15 -5.88 4.07
N LEU A 34 2.98 -4.67 3.52
CA LEU A 34 1.72 -3.95 3.52
C LEU A 34 1.11 -3.88 2.12
N TYR A 35 -0.21 -4.06 2.02
CA TYR A 35 -0.94 -4.00 0.77
C TYR A 35 -2.18 -3.09 0.89
N PRO A 36 -2.00 -1.75 0.80
CA PRO A 36 -3.11 -0.80 0.88
C PRO A 36 -3.90 -0.77 -0.44
N GLN A 37 -5.22 -0.76 -0.35
CA GLN A 37 -6.13 -0.63 -1.50
C GLN A 37 -6.62 0.81 -1.70
N ALA A 38 -7.19 1.08 -2.88
CA ALA A 38 -7.86 2.35 -3.23
C ALA A 38 -6.96 3.60 -3.26
N ILE A 39 -5.64 3.43 -3.40
CA ILE A 39 -4.69 4.55 -3.53
C ILE A 39 -4.89 5.30 -4.85
N THR A 40 -5.20 6.59 -4.79
CA THR A 40 -5.47 7.41 -5.98
C THR A 40 -4.33 8.37 -6.34
N GLU A 41 -3.45 8.66 -5.38
CA GLU A 41 -2.32 9.59 -5.54
C GLU A 41 -1.02 8.94 -5.11
N LEU A 42 0.07 9.26 -5.82
CA LEU A 42 1.39 8.69 -5.53
C LEU A 42 1.89 9.08 -4.13
N ALA A 43 1.59 10.31 -3.69
CA ALA A 43 1.99 10.82 -2.37
C ALA A 43 1.35 10.03 -1.21
N MET A 44 0.19 9.39 -1.41
CA MET A 44 -0.41 8.54 -0.39
C MET A 44 0.50 7.36 -0.05
N TYR A 45 1.20 6.78 -1.03
CA TYR A 45 2.17 5.72 -0.75
C TYR A 45 3.30 6.18 0.16
N SER A 46 3.77 7.41 0.01
CA SER A 46 4.80 7.98 0.89
C SER A 46 4.28 8.12 2.33
N HIS A 47 3.02 8.50 2.52
CA HIS A 47 2.42 8.53 3.86
C HIS A 47 2.35 7.14 4.52
N PHE A 48 2.11 6.08 3.75
CA PHE A 48 2.19 4.72 4.28
C PHE A 48 3.64 4.30 4.56
N ASP A 49 4.59 4.66 3.69
CA ASP A 49 6.01 4.32 3.80
C ASP A 49 6.68 4.98 5.01
N ASP A 50 6.26 6.20 5.36
CA ASP A 50 6.72 6.92 6.55
C ASP A 50 6.29 6.23 7.87
N GLU A 51 5.24 5.42 7.82
CA GLU A 51 4.52 4.90 8.99
C GLU A 51 4.79 3.41 9.24
N VAL A 52 5.24 2.68 8.23
CA VAL A 52 5.65 1.28 8.37
C VAL A 52 7.01 1.00 7.78
N GLN A 53 7.81 0.18 8.46
CA GLN A 53 9.16 -0.20 7.99
C GLN A 53 9.16 -1.46 7.11
N VAL A 54 8.03 -1.78 6.47
CA VAL A 54 7.86 -2.98 5.65
C VAL A 54 7.52 -2.64 4.19
N PRO A 55 7.96 -3.45 3.21
CA PRO A 55 7.69 -3.16 1.81
C PRO A 55 6.20 -3.05 1.49
N ILE A 56 5.85 -1.97 0.79
CA ILE A 56 4.47 -1.71 0.33
C ILE A 56 4.27 -2.25 -1.09
N ILE A 57 3.07 -2.78 -1.33
CA ILE A 57 2.64 -3.30 -2.63
C ILE A 57 1.64 -2.36 -3.26
N ALA A 58 1.93 -1.91 -4.48
CA ALA A 58 0.99 -1.16 -5.30
C ALA A 58 0.11 -2.10 -6.15
N ASN A 59 -1.22 -1.99 -5.99
CA ASN A 59 -2.18 -2.71 -6.84
C ASN A 59 -2.40 -1.98 -8.16
N ILE A 60 -1.75 -2.40 -9.24
CA ILE A 60 -1.96 -1.82 -10.57
C ILE A 60 -3.02 -2.65 -11.28
N ASN A 61 -4.29 -2.26 -11.11
CA ASN A 61 -5.45 -2.97 -11.63
C ASN A 61 -6.42 -2.00 -12.32
N GLU A 62 -6.70 -2.23 -13.60
CA GLU A 62 -7.52 -1.35 -14.45
C GLU A 62 -9.01 -1.31 -14.12
N TYR A 63 -9.50 -2.22 -13.26
CA TYR A 63 -10.90 -2.31 -12.86
C TYR A 63 -11.17 -1.77 -11.45
N ARG A 64 -10.16 -1.21 -10.78
CA ARG A 64 -10.26 -0.70 -9.41
C ARG A 64 -10.05 0.81 -9.34
N ALA A 65 -10.36 1.37 -8.18
CA ALA A 65 -10.19 2.80 -7.89
C ALA A 65 -8.73 3.27 -7.95
N THR A 66 -7.76 2.35 -7.84
CA THR A 66 -6.34 2.70 -7.85
C THR A 66 -5.92 3.23 -9.21
N LYS A 67 -5.26 4.39 -9.21
CA LYS A 67 -4.71 4.97 -10.43
C LYS A 67 -3.62 4.06 -10.99
N ILE A 68 -3.60 3.87 -12.31
CA ILE A 68 -2.54 3.10 -12.98
C ILE A 68 -1.28 3.98 -13.04
N PHE A 69 -0.32 3.69 -12.18
CA PHE A 69 1.01 4.30 -12.17
C PHE A 69 2.01 3.48 -12.99
N LYS A 70 2.95 4.16 -13.64
CA LYS A 70 4.10 3.52 -14.27
C LYS A 70 5.12 3.08 -13.22
N THR A 71 5.94 2.10 -13.55
CA THR A 71 6.99 1.60 -12.66
C THR A 71 7.98 2.66 -12.21
N ASP A 72 8.25 3.67 -13.05
CA ASP A 72 9.15 4.78 -12.68
C ASP A 72 8.51 5.73 -11.65
N GLU A 73 7.19 5.95 -11.75
CA GLU A 73 6.44 6.72 -10.76
C GLU A 73 6.44 5.98 -9.42
N LEU A 74 6.14 4.68 -9.44
CA LEU A 74 6.16 3.84 -8.23
C LEU A 74 7.55 3.81 -7.58
N ARG A 75 8.61 3.66 -8.39
CA ARG A 75 10.00 3.72 -7.92
C ARG A 75 10.33 5.06 -7.26
N SER A 76 9.83 6.17 -7.81
CA SER A 76 10.04 7.51 -7.24
C SER A 76 9.37 7.70 -5.87
N ALA A 77 8.39 6.86 -5.55
CA ALA A 77 7.71 6.80 -4.25
C ALA A 77 8.23 5.68 -3.34
N HIS A 78 9.45 5.18 -3.60
CA HIS A 78 10.12 4.13 -2.82
C HIS A 78 9.41 2.76 -2.80
N LEU A 79 8.48 2.51 -3.72
CA LEU A 79 7.77 1.24 -3.77
C LEU A 79 8.62 0.15 -4.41
N ALA A 80 8.70 -0.98 -3.71
CA ALA A 80 9.50 -2.14 -4.13
C ALA A 80 8.72 -3.14 -5.00
N ILE A 81 7.38 -3.13 -4.92
CA ILE A 81 6.54 -4.17 -5.54
C ILE A 81 5.34 -3.52 -6.24
N ALA A 82 5.21 -3.77 -7.54
CA ALA A 82 4.02 -3.49 -8.33
C ALA A 82 3.32 -4.81 -8.66
N LEU A 83 2.04 -4.93 -8.33
CA LEU A 83 1.23 -6.10 -8.59
C LEU A 83 0.27 -5.84 -9.76
N TYR A 84 0.33 -6.70 -10.78
CA TYR A 84 -0.58 -6.73 -11.93
C TYR A 84 -1.42 -8.02 -11.82
N PRO A 85 -2.57 -7.99 -11.12
CA PRO A 85 -3.24 -9.23 -10.71
C PRO A 85 -4.13 -9.87 -11.78
N LEU A 86 -4.47 -9.15 -12.85
CA LEU A 86 -5.35 -9.59 -13.94
C LEU A 86 -4.78 -9.16 -15.29
#